data_AF-A0A451A5Y1-F1
#
_entry.id   AF-A0A451A5Y1-F1
#
_cell.length_a   1.000
_cell.length_b   1.000
_cell.length_c   1.000
_cell.angle_alpha   90.00
_cell.angle_beta   90.00
_cell.angle_gamma   90.00
#
_symmetry.space_group_name_H-M   'P 1'
#
loop_
_entity.id
_entity.type
_entity.pdbx_description
1 polymer ?
#
loop_
_entity_poly.entity_id
_entity_poly.type
_entity_poly.pdbx_seq_one_letter_code
_entity_poly.pdbx_strand_id
1 'polypeptide(L)'
;MDHIHNKAFNKFDKKNVLKEITKKWISGTPFHELYRIADTNKCKLGKGKRPRKVKIENIIDICEGGLAYDGALLVSALCELVEMLDRKGTGDPINRLQLFQKHLKYGLPTEATIALYELGFSDRVIAQDLAAYLNLAAAQKKGLVKALKQNRDGARSVMEKYPSYFQKRLNELLQ
;
A
#
# COMPACT_ATOMS: atom_id res chain seq x y z
N MET A 1 -8.90 -15.86 -12.31
CA MET A 1 -8.60 -14.48 -11.85
C MET A 1 -9.86 -13.64 -12.07
N ASP A 2 -11.03 -14.16 -11.68
CA ASP A 2 -12.32 -13.64 -12.18
C ASP A 2 -13.00 -12.67 -11.21
N HIS A 3 -12.30 -12.35 -10.11
CA HIS A 3 -12.79 -11.47 -9.04
C HIS A 3 -12.11 -10.11 -8.99
N ILE A 4 -11.08 -9.90 -9.82
CA ILE A 4 -10.52 -8.55 -10.07
C ILE A 4 -11.17 -8.05 -11.35
N HIS A 5 -11.96 -6.98 -11.27
CA HIS A 5 -12.70 -6.43 -12.40
C HIS A 5 -11.90 -5.36 -13.15
N ASN A 6 -10.78 -4.90 -12.58
CA ASN A 6 -9.89 -3.93 -13.20
C ASN A 6 -9.40 -4.37 -14.58
N LYS A 7 -9.74 -3.56 -15.60
CA LYS A 7 -9.46 -3.88 -17.01
C LYS A 7 -7.97 -3.88 -17.31
N ALA A 8 -7.19 -2.97 -16.73
CA ALA A 8 -5.75 -2.90 -16.96
C ALA A 8 -5.03 -4.11 -16.36
N PHE A 9 -5.36 -4.49 -15.13
CA PHE A 9 -4.85 -5.68 -14.45
C PHE A 9 -5.10 -6.96 -15.28
N ASN A 10 -6.33 -7.14 -15.74
CA ASN A 10 -6.72 -8.32 -16.50
C ASN A 10 -6.05 -8.38 -17.87
N LYS A 11 -5.94 -7.25 -18.55
CA LYS A 11 -5.35 -7.14 -19.89
C LYS A 11 -3.81 -7.07 -19.89
N PHE A 12 -3.16 -6.99 -18.73
CA PHE A 12 -1.71 -7.04 -18.62
C PHE A 12 -1.16 -8.39 -19.10
N ASP A 13 -0.25 -8.35 -20.07
CA ASP A 13 0.21 -9.52 -20.83
C ASP A 13 1.12 -10.45 -20.01
N LYS A 14 2.11 -9.90 -19.31
CA LYS A 14 3.13 -10.66 -18.59
C LYS A 14 2.77 -10.84 -17.11
N LYS A 15 2.09 -11.93 -16.78
CA LYS A 15 1.61 -12.21 -15.42
C LYS A 15 2.73 -12.39 -14.39
N ASN A 16 3.90 -12.87 -14.80
CA ASN A 16 5.09 -12.95 -13.93
C ASN A 16 5.58 -11.54 -13.53
N VAL A 17 5.65 -10.60 -14.47
CA VAL A 17 6.02 -9.21 -14.21
C VAL A 17 4.94 -8.51 -13.39
N LEU A 18 3.66 -8.79 -13.65
CA LEU A 18 2.56 -8.27 -12.82
C LEU A 18 2.70 -8.72 -11.36
N LYS A 19 3.05 -9.99 -11.12
CA LYS A 19 3.33 -10.50 -9.77
C LYS A 19 4.51 -9.78 -9.12
N GLU A 20 5.56 -9.47 -9.87
CA GLU A 20 6.68 -8.66 -9.38
C GLU A 20 6.24 -7.24 -9.01
N ILE A 21 5.46 -6.58 -9.87
CA ILE A 21 4.88 -5.26 -9.61
C ILE A 21 4.02 -5.29 -8.33
N THR A 22 3.19 -6.32 -8.13
CA THR A 22 2.41 -6.48 -6.89
C THR A 22 3.31 -6.59 -5.67
N LYS A 23 4.40 -7.37 -5.73
CA LYS A 23 5.36 -7.45 -4.63
C LYS A 23 6.00 -6.10 -4.34
N LYS A 24 6.41 -5.36 -5.39
CA LYS A 24 7.02 -4.04 -5.23
C LYS A 24 6.02 -2.99 -4.72
N TRP A 25 4.76 -3.07 -5.13
CA TRP A 25 3.66 -2.24 -4.64
C TRP A 25 3.49 -2.38 -3.13
N ILE A 26 3.35 -3.61 -2.63
CA ILE A 26 3.21 -3.85 -1.18
C ILE A 26 4.48 -3.49 -0.40
N SER A 27 5.63 -3.44 -1.07
CA SER A 27 6.89 -2.96 -0.48
C SER A 27 7.05 -1.43 -0.53
N GLY A 28 6.02 -0.65 -0.86
CA GLY A 28 6.11 0.82 -0.80
C GLY A 28 6.72 1.50 -2.03
N THR A 29 7.04 0.74 -3.08
CA THR A 29 7.73 1.26 -4.27
C THR A 29 6.89 2.36 -4.96
N PRO A 30 7.48 3.49 -5.37
CA PRO A 30 6.77 4.59 -6.03
C PRO A 30 6.36 4.21 -7.47
N PHE A 31 5.31 4.84 -7.98
CA PHE A 31 4.72 4.49 -9.28
C PHE A 31 5.71 4.57 -10.46
N HIS A 32 6.64 5.53 -10.45
CA HIS A 32 7.61 5.68 -11.53
C HIS A 32 8.58 4.49 -11.62
N GLU A 33 8.95 3.87 -10.49
CA GLU A 33 9.75 2.66 -10.46
C GLU A 33 8.94 1.43 -10.88
N LEU A 34 7.69 1.32 -10.43
CA LEU A 34 6.78 0.26 -10.88
C LEU A 34 6.56 0.32 -12.40
N TYR A 35 6.45 1.53 -12.96
CA TYR A 35 6.41 1.76 -14.39
C TYR A 35 7.70 1.33 -15.09
N ARG A 36 8.87 1.65 -14.51
CA ARG A 36 10.17 1.24 -15.04
C ARG A 36 10.29 -0.30 -15.14
N ILE A 37 9.75 -1.04 -14.17
CA ILE A 37 9.71 -2.52 -14.22
C ILE A 37 8.92 -2.98 -15.44
N ALA A 38 7.73 -2.41 -15.68
CA ALA A 38 6.91 -2.76 -16.83
C ALA A 38 7.56 -2.36 -18.18
N ASP A 39 8.16 -1.17 -18.26
CA ASP A 39 8.78 -0.66 -19.48
C ASP A 39 10.05 -1.44 -19.84
N THR A 40 10.92 -1.72 -18.86
CA THR A 40 12.14 -2.54 -19.04
C THR A 40 11.78 -3.94 -19.52
N ASN A 41 10.70 -4.52 -18.98
CA ASN A 41 10.20 -5.81 -19.42
C ASN A 41 9.37 -5.74 -20.70
N LYS A 42 9.24 -4.58 -21.36
CA LYS A 42 8.45 -4.39 -22.61
C LYS A 42 7.02 -4.93 -22.50
N CYS A 43 6.39 -4.72 -21.34
CA CYS A 43 5.01 -5.15 -21.08
C CYS A 43 4.00 -4.41 -21.96
N LYS A 44 2.86 -5.06 -22.22
CA LYS A 44 1.78 -4.52 -23.03
C LYS A 44 0.40 -4.78 -22.41
N LEU A 45 -0.58 -3.99 -22.85
CA LEU A 45 -1.98 -4.16 -22.51
C LEU A 45 -2.79 -4.65 -23.71
N GLY A 46 -3.52 -5.75 -23.49
CA GLY A 46 -4.45 -6.34 -24.45
C GLY A 46 -3.92 -7.64 -25.07
N LYS A 47 -4.84 -8.40 -25.66
CA LYS A 47 -4.55 -9.62 -26.42
C LYS A 47 -4.80 -9.34 -27.92
N GLY A 48 -4.11 -10.06 -28.81
CA GLY A 48 -4.35 -10.02 -30.27
C GLY A 48 -3.42 -9.10 -31.06
N LYS A 49 -3.92 -8.59 -32.20
CA LYS A 49 -3.09 -7.99 -33.29
C LYS A 49 -2.45 -6.63 -32.95
N ARG A 50 -2.97 -5.87 -31.98
CA ARG A 50 -2.47 -4.52 -31.64
C ARG A 50 -2.43 -4.27 -30.12
N PRO A 51 -1.55 -4.96 -29.38
CA PRO A 51 -1.36 -4.71 -27.96
C PRO A 51 -0.73 -3.33 -27.74
N ARG A 52 -1.21 -2.59 -26.74
CA ARG A 52 -0.78 -1.21 -26.47
C ARG A 52 0.39 -1.19 -25.50
N LYS A 53 1.34 -0.26 -25.68
CA LYS A 53 2.41 -0.01 -24.70
C LYS A 53 1.78 0.38 -23.35
N VAL A 54 2.30 -0.17 -22.26
CA VAL A 54 1.93 0.25 -20.90
C VAL A 54 2.34 1.70 -20.67
N LYS A 55 1.46 2.50 -20.07
CA LYS A 55 1.73 3.85 -19.60
C LYS A 55 1.68 3.93 -18.07
N ILE A 56 2.14 5.03 -17.48
CA ILE A 56 2.14 5.21 -16.03
C ILE A 56 0.72 5.20 -15.46
N GLU A 57 -0.27 5.74 -16.16
CA GLU A 57 -1.67 5.73 -15.72
C GLU A 57 -2.22 4.31 -15.63
N ASN A 58 -1.70 3.38 -16.44
CA ASN A 58 -2.07 1.98 -16.34
C ASN A 58 -1.48 1.31 -15.10
N ILE A 59 -0.28 1.71 -14.69
CA ILE A 59 0.33 1.21 -13.46
C ILE A 59 -0.42 1.73 -12.24
N ILE A 60 -0.80 3.02 -12.25
CA ILE A 60 -1.66 3.61 -11.21
C ILE A 60 -2.98 2.85 -11.14
N ASP A 61 -3.68 2.67 -12.27
CA ASP A 61 -4.96 1.93 -12.32
C ASP A 61 -4.83 0.46 -11.85
N ILE A 62 -3.75 -0.21 -12.21
CA ILE A 62 -3.44 -1.58 -11.75
C ILE A 62 -3.26 -1.61 -10.22
N CYS A 63 -2.50 -0.68 -9.67
CA CYS A 63 -2.19 -0.64 -8.24
C CYS A 63 -3.37 -0.16 -7.40
N GLU A 64 -4.01 0.95 -7.78
CA GLU A 64 -5.09 1.55 -7.00
C GLU A 64 -6.43 0.85 -7.25
N GLY A 65 -6.81 0.65 -8.51
CA GLY A 65 -8.06 0.00 -8.88
C GLY A 65 -7.99 -1.53 -8.76
N GLY A 66 -6.92 -2.14 -9.28
CA GLY A 66 -6.78 -3.60 -9.31
C GLY A 66 -6.34 -4.22 -7.99
N LEU A 67 -5.26 -3.73 -7.40
CA LEU A 67 -4.69 -4.31 -6.18
C LEU A 67 -5.35 -3.74 -4.92
N ALA A 68 -5.34 -2.43 -4.77
CA ALA A 68 -5.75 -1.76 -3.53
C ALA A 68 -7.27 -1.74 -3.33
N TYR A 69 -8.05 -1.79 -4.41
CA TYR A 69 -9.51 -1.86 -4.34
C TYR A 69 -10.01 -3.29 -4.56
N ASP A 70 -10.03 -3.79 -5.80
CA ASP A 70 -10.59 -5.12 -6.11
C ASP A 70 -9.87 -6.25 -5.34
N GLY A 71 -8.54 -6.23 -5.36
CA GLY A 71 -7.71 -7.23 -4.67
C GLY A 71 -7.89 -7.20 -3.16
N ALA A 72 -7.92 -6.01 -2.55
CA ALA A 72 -8.13 -5.87 -1.11
C ALA A 72 -9.54 -6.31 -0.68
N LEU A 73 -10.56 -6.11 -1.52
CA LEU A 73 -11.92 -6.61 -1.29
C LEU A 73 -11.96 -8.14 -1.31
N LEU A 74 -11.30 -8.76 -2.29
CA LEU A 74 -11.17 -10.22 -2.34
C LEU A 74 -10.48 -10.77 -1.10
N VAL A 75 -9.38 -10.16 -0.66
CA VAL A 75 -8.68 -10.57 0.56
C VAL A 75 -9.57 -10.36 1.80
N SER A 76 -10.40 -9.31 1.83
CA SER A 76 -11.38 -9.08 2.91
C SER A 76 -12.35 -10.25 3.04
N ALA A 77 -12.95 -10.69 1.93
CA ALA A 77 -13.86 -11.82 1.92
C ALA A 77 -13.17 -13.13 2.35
N LEU A 78 -11.87 -13.29 2.03
CA LEU A 78 -11.06 -14.41 2.51
C LEU A 78 -10.82 -14.33 4.03
N CYS A 79 -10.56 -13.14 4.58
CA CYS A 79 -10.47 -12.94 6.03
C CYS A 79 -11.76 -13.37 6.72
N GLU A 80 -12.92 -12.90 6.24
CA GLU A 80 -14.23 -13.24 6.80
C GLU A 80 -14.50 -14.76 6.75
N LEU A 81 -14.18 -15.41 5.63
CA LEU A 81 -14.33 -16.86 5.48
C LEU A 81 -13.41 -17.62 6.45
N VAL A 82 -12.15 -17.21 6.58
CA VAL A 82 -11.19 -17.84 7.49
C VAL A 82 -11.63 -17.67 8.95
N GLU A 83 -12.12 -16.49 9.33
CA GLU A 83 -12.67 -16.23 10.67
C GLU A 83 -13.86 -17.15 10.99
N MET A 84 -14.78 -17.34 10.05
CA MET A 84 -15.91 -18.27 10.21
C MET A 84 -15.47 -19.72 10.40
N LEU A 85 -14.35 -20.12 9.80
CA LEU A 85 -13.83 -21.48 9.85
C LEU A 85 -12.88 -21.73 11.03
N ASP A 86 -12.30 -20.69 11.64
CA ASP A 86 -11.39 -20.80 12.78
C ASP A 86 -12.13 -21.13 14.09
N ARG A 87 -12.55 -22.38 14.22
CA ARG A 87 -13.19 -22.93 15.43
C ARG A 87 -12.23 -23.08 16.62
N LYS A 88 -10.92 -22.91 16.41
CA LYS A 88 -9.87 -23.16 17.42
C LYS A 88 -9.26 -21.87 17.99
N GLY A 89 -9.53 -20.70 17.39
CA GLY A 89 -9.23 -19.39 17.97
C GLY A 89 -7.74 -19.07 18.09
N THR A 90 -6.90 -19.58 17.19
CA THR A 90 -5.44 -19.36 17.28
C THR A 90 -5.01 -17.96 16.83
N GLY A 91 -5.83 -17.24 16.06
CA GLY A 91 -5.68 -15.82 15.75
C GLY A 91 -4.49 -15.41 14.86
N ASP A 92 -3.38 -16.16 14.86
CA ASP A 92 -2.16 -15.80 14.11
C ASP A 92 -2.36 -15.80 12.58
N PRO A 93 -2.99 -16.82 11.96
CA PRO A 93 -3.18 -16.82 10.51
C PRO A 93 -4.08 -15.68 10.02
N ILE A 94 -5.14 -15.36 10.78
CA ILE A 94 -6.06 -14.28 10.42
C ILE A 94 -5.40 -12.92 10.58
N ASN A 95 -4.64 -12.69 11.65
CA ASN A 95 -3.90 -11.44 11.85
C ASN A 95 -2.90 -11.18 10.71
N ARG A 96 -2.19 -12.21 10.25
CA ARG A 96 -1.28 -12.11 9.10
C ARG A 96 -2.02 -11.79 7.80
N LEU A 97 -3.18 -12.39 7.58
CA LEU A 97 -3.98 -12.16 6.38
C LEU A 97 -4.58 -10.74 6.36
N GLN A 98 -5.09 -10.27 7.50
CA GLN A 98 -5.56 -8.90 7.68
C GLN A 98 -4.42 -7.88 7.49
N LEU A 99 -3.21 -8.18 8.00
CA LEU A 99 -2.05 -7.33 7.77
C LEU A 99 -1.69 -7.29 6.28
N PHE A 100 -1.67 -8.45 5.61
CA PHE A 100 -1.45 -8.53 4.16
C PHE A 100 -2.49 -7.73 3.37
N GLN A 101 -3.77 -7.78 3.77
CA GLN A 101 -4.83 -6.97 3.17
C GLN A 101 -4.47 -5.47 3.23
N LYS A 102 -3.96 -4.98 4.37
CA LYS A 102 -3.55 -3.58 4.53
C LYS A 102 -2.34 -3.22 3.67
N HIS A 103 -1.34 -4.10 3.59
CA HIS A 103 -0.20 -3.91 2.68
C HIS A 103 -0.68 -3.81 1.22
N LEU A 104 -1.63 -4.65 0.83
CA LEU A 104 -2.21 -4.63 -0.51
C LEU A 104 -3.04 -3.37 -0.76
N LYS A 105 -3.88 -2.97 0.20
CA LYS A 105 -4.77 -1.80 0.14
C LYS A 105 -4.02 -0.48 0.09
N TYR A 106 -2.97 -0.32 0.90
CA TYR A 106 -2.26 0.95 1.00
C TYR A 106 -0.96 0.97 0.18
N GLY A 107 -0.45 -0.18 -0.25
CA GLY A 107 0.84 -0.26 -0.94
C GLY A 107 1.98 0.23 -0.07
N LEU A 108 1.96 -0.15 1.22
CA LEU A 108 2.88 0.32 2.25
C LEU A 108 3.62 -0.86 2.89
N PRO A 109 4.93 -0.75 3.19
CA PRO A 109 5.78 -1.90 3.51
C PRO A 109 5.72 -2.40 4.95
N THR A 110 5.37 -1.55 5.92
CA THR A 110 5.48 -1.89 7.35
C THR A 110 4.21 -1.52 8.11
N GLU A 111 3.97 -2.18 9.24
CA GLU A 111 2.88 -1.83 10.15
C GLU A 111 2.95 -0.36 10.60
N ALA A 112 4.15 0.18 10.82
CA ALA A 112 4.34 1.57 11.19
C ALA A 112 3.85 2.53 10.09
N THR A 113 4.21 2.28 8.84
CA THR A 113 3.75 3.08 7.70
C THR A 113 2.24 2.99 7.51
N ILE A 114 1.67 1.78 7.63
CA ILE A 114 0.21 1.56 7.59
C ILE A 114 -0.49 2.34 8.69
N ALA A 115 0.03 2.29 9.91
CA ALA A 115 -0.56 2.96 11.05
C ALA A 115 -0.48 4.49 10.92
N LEU A 116 0.61 5.06 10.41
CA LEU A 116 0.70 6.49 10.08
C LEU A 116 -0.31 6.90 9.00
N TYR A 117 -0.47 6.08 7.96
CA TYR A 117 -1.46 6.30 6.92
C TYR A 117 -2.89 6.34 7.49
N GLU A 118 -3.22 5.38 8.35
CA GLU A 118 -4.50 5.29 9.06
C GLU A 118 -4.68 6.38 10.13
N LEU A 119 -3.61 7.04 10.58
CA LEU A 119 -3.67 8.20 11.46
C LEU A 119 -3.97 9.50 10.71
N GLY A 120 -4.10 9.48 9.38
CA GLY A 120 -4.44 10.64 8.56
C GLY A 120 -3.28 11.21 7.74
N PHE A 121 -2.09 10.61 7.82
CA PHE A 121 -1.03 10.85 6.83
C PHE A 121 -1.29 10.02 5.58
N SER A 122 -2.49 10.15 5.00
CA SER A 122 -3.04 9.27 3.96
C SER A 122 -2.42 9.48 2.58
N ASP A 123 -1.10 9.58 2.53
CA ASP A 123 -0.27 9.57 1.33
C ASP A 123 0.88 8.58 1.56
N ARG A 124 1.15 7.73 0.56
CA ARG A 124 2.13 6.63 0.69
C ARG A 124 3.55 7.14 0.88
N VAL A 125 3.92 8.24 0.22
CA VAL A 125 5.26 8.81 0.32
C VAL A 125 5.43 9.47 1.67
N ILE A 126 4.44 10.24 2.12
CA ILE A 126 4.47 10.96 3.40
C ILE A 126 4.52 9.99 4.59
N ALA A 127 3.68 8.94 4.56
CA ALA A 127 3.68 7.93 5.61
C ALA A 127 5.02 7.18 5.71
N GLN A 128 5.68 6.92 4.57
CA GLN A 128 7.00 6.28 4.51
C GLN A 128 8.12 7.20 4.99
N ASP A 129 8.13 8.46 4.55
CA ASP A 129 9.14 9.44 4.95
C ASP A 129 9.09 9.70 6.47
N LEU A 130 7.89 9.86 7.02
CA LEU A 130 7.70 10.02 8.45
C LEU A 130 8.12 8.77 9.25
N ALA A 131 7.79 7.56 8.77
CA ALA A 131 8.21 6.33 9.44
C ALA A 131 9.75 6.16 9.41
N ALA A 132 10.37 6.48 8.28
CA ALA A 132 11.82 6.42 8.10
C ALA A 132 12.53 7.38 9.04
N TYR A 133 12.04 8.62 9.14
CA TYR A 133 12.59 9.62 10.06
C TYR A 133 12.52 9.19 11.53
N LEU A 134 11.41 8.56 11.94
CA LEU A 134 11.24 8.10 13.31
C LEU A 134 11.95 6.76 13.60
N ASN A 135 12.56 6.13 12.60
CA ASN A 135 13.18 4.81 12.68
C ASN A 135 12.23 3.72 13.22
N LEU A 136 10.96 3.74 12.79
CA LEU A 136 9.92 2.84 13.30
C LEU A 136 9.68 1.69 12.32
N ALA A 137 10.24 0.51 12.62
CA ALA A 137 9.99 -0.70 11.83
C ALA A 137 8.69 -1.42 12.24
N ALA A 138 8.31 -1.39 13.52
CA ALA A 138 7.20 -2.20 14.06
C ALA A 138 6.51 -1.57 15.29
N ALA A 139 5.99 -0.35 15.17
CA ALA A 139 5.31 0.32 16.27
C ALA A 139 3.78 0.19 16.17
N GLN A 140 3.15 -0.35 17.21
CA GLN A 140 1.70 -0.25 17.40
C GLN A 140 1.26 1.23 17.46
N LYS A 141 0.04 1.55 17.01
CA LYS A 141 -0.52 2.92 16.95
C LYS A 141 -0.28 3.78 18.21
N LYS A 142 -0.40 3.21 19.41
CA LYS A 142 -0.14 3.94 20.67
C LYS A 142 1.34 4.29 20.86
N GLY A 143 2.25 3.41 20.43
CA GLY A 143 3.69 3.67 20.41
C GLY A 143 4.08 4.75 19.39
N LEU A 144 3.38 4.80 18.25
CA LEU A 144 3.62 5.82 17.21
C LEU A 144 3.33 7.24 17.69
N VAL A 145 2.19 7.48 18.33
CA VAL A 145 1.87 8.81 18.87
C VAL A 145 2.86 9.21 19.96
N LYS A 146 3.30 8.27 20.80
CA LYS A 146 4.34 8.53 21.80
C LYS A 146 5.67 8.91 21.14
N ALA A 147 6.08 8.19 20.09
CA ALA A 147 7.30 8.50 19.33
C ALA A 147 7.23 9.89 18.67
N LEU A 148 6.07 10.25 18.08
CA LEU A 148 5.83 11.59 17.55
C LEU A 148 5.93 12.67 18.63
N LYS A 149 5.37 12.42 19.82
CA LYS A 149 5.43 13.34 20.95
C LYS A 149 6.84 13.47 21.54
N GLN A 150 7.69 12.44 21.42
CA GLN A 150 9.09 12.47 21.87
C GLN A 150 10.01 13.20 20.88
N ASN A 151 9.67 13.20 19.59
CA ASN A 151 10.45 13.88 18.56
C ASN A 151 9.59 14.88 17.75
N ARG A 152 9.01 15.87 18.45
CA ARG A 152 8.07 16.84 17.88
C ARG A 152 8.70 17.68 16.79
N ASP A 153 9.86 18.25 17.07
CA ASP A 153 10.54 19.17 16.15
C ASP A 153 10.99 18.44 14.89
N GLY A 154 11.48 17.22 15.06
CA GLY A 154 11.83 16.35 13.95
C GLY A 154 10.63 15.99 13.07
N ALA A 155 9.52 15.55 13.69
CA ALA A 155 8.29 15.25 12.95
C ALA A 155 7.75 16.49 12.21
N ARG A 156 7.83 17.69 12.82
CA ARG A 156 7.45 18.95 12.17
C ARG A 156 8.33 19.27 10.97
N SER A 157 9.65 19.12 11.10
CA SER A 157 10.61 19.35 10.01
C SER A 157 10.36 18.43 8.81
N VAL A 158 9.96 17.17 9.03
CA VAL A 158 9.53 16.28 7.92
C VAL A 158 8.29 16.84 7.23
N MET A 159 7.31 17.33 8.00
CA MET A 159 6.03 17.85 7.47
C MET A 159 6.14 19.20 6.76
N GLU A 160 7.22 19.96 6.94
CA GLU A 160 7.47 21.24 6.25
C GLU A 160 7.56 21.08 4.72
N LYS A 161 7.99 19.90 4.25
CA LYS A 161 8.12 19.58 2.82
C LYS A 161 6.77 19.33 2.12
N TYR A 162 5.71 19.13 2.90
CA TYR A 162 4.41 18.65 2.42
C TYR A 162 3.31 19.70 2.61
N PRO A 163 2.15 19.56 1.93
CA PRO A 163 1.03 20.47 2.10
C PRO A 163 0.64 20.68 3.58
N SER A 164 0.23 21.89 3.92
CA SER A 164 -0.06 22.32 5.30
C SER A 164 -1.12 21.48 6.02
N TYR A 165 -1.95 20.74 5.27
CA TYR A 165 -2.83 19.71 5.81
C TYR A 165 -2.10 18.73 6.76
N PHE A 166 -0.94 18.22 6.35
CA PHE A 166 -0.21 17.21 7.14
C PHE A 166 0.44 17.81 8.38
N GLN A 167 0.81 19.09 8.34
CA GLN A 167 1.30 19.83 9.51
C GLN A 167 0.18 20.04 10.54
N LYS A 168 -1.02 20.42 10.09
CA LYS A 168 -2.21 20.54 10.95
C LYS A 168 -2.53 19.19 11.59
N ARG A 169 -2.55 18.13 10.78
CA ARG A 169 -2.82 16.77 11.26
C ARG A 169 -1.80 16.30 12.29
N LEU A 170 -0.52 16.59 12.08
CA LEU A 170 0.52 16.31 13.07
C LEU A 170 0.25 17.07 14.38
N ASN A 171 -0.06 18.36 14.30
CA ASN A 171 -0.31 19.18 15.48
C ASN A 171 -1.50 18.68 16.31
N GLU A 172 -2.58 18.21 15.68
CA GLU A 172 -3.71 17.57 16.35
C GLU A 172 -3.29 16.33 17.16
N LEU A 173 -2.35 15.53 16.64
CA LEU A 173 -1.83 14.33 17.32
C LEU A 173 -0.86 14.65 18.47
N LEU A 174 -0.26 15.85 18.46
CA LEU A 174 0.73 16.29 19.44
C LEU A 174 0.14 16.99 20.67
N GLN A 175 -1.14 17.39 20.60
CA GLN A 175 -1.94 17.83 21.75
C GLN A 175 -2.01 16.69 22.78
#